data_AF-A0A920N0Y0-F1
#
_entry.id   AF-A0A920N0Y0-F1
#
_cell.length_a   1.000
_cell.length_b   1.000
_cell.length_c   1.000
_cell.angle_alpha   90.00
_cell.angle_beta   90.00
_cell.angle_gamma   90.00
#
_symmetry.space_group_name_H-M   'P 1'
#
loop_
_entity.id
_entity.type
_entity.pdbx_description
1 polymer ?
#
loop_
_entity_poly.entity_id
_entity_poly.type
_entity_poly.pdbx_seq_one_letter_code
_entity_poly.pdbx_strand_id
1 'polypeptide(L)'
;MTAKGFVVMDTPGYDPASITGKVAGGANVLVFTTGRGSCFGCKPVPCIKISSNSPMFDRMSDDMDVNAGRILEGATVEEVGEEIFDEIVDVASGKQTKSEAQGIGEEEFCPWAIGPVL
;
A
#
# COMPACT_ATOMS: atom_id res chain seq x y z
N MET A 1 -9.50 -8.86 -14.44
CA MET A 1 -10.80 -8.71 -13.73
C MET A 1 -11.95 -8.69 -14.73
N THR A 2 -13.09 -9.34 -14.44
CA THR A 2 -14.30 -9.32 -15.29
C THR A 2 -15.46 -8.51 -14.70
N ALA A 3 -15.38 -8.13 -13.41
CA ALA A 3 -16.37 -7.33 -12.69
C ALA A 3 -15.81 -5.95 -12.31
N LYS A 4 -16.71 -4.97 -12.09
CA LYS A 4 -16.41 -3.63 -11.56
C LYS A 4 -17.02 -3.46 -10.18
N GLY A 5 -16.41 -2.60 -9.35
CA GLY A 5 -16.82 -2.34 -7.97
C GLY A 5 -15.89 -3.00 -6.96
N PHE A 6 -16.40 -3.28 -5.77
CA PHE A 6 -15.63 -4.00 -4.74
C PHE A 6 -15.45 -5.46 -5.14
N VAL A 7 -14.19 -5.87 -5.29
CA VAL A 7 -13.82 -7.24 -5.64
C VAL A 7 -12.86 -7.78 -4.60
N VAL A 8 -13.15 -8.98 -4.10
CA VAL A 8 -12.22 -9.74 -3.27
C VAL A 8 -11.35 -10.60 -4.18
N MET A 9 -10.03 -10.44 -4.07
CA MET A 9 -9.07 -11.27 -4.78
C MET A 9 -8.37 -12.18 -3.77
N ASP A 10 -8.46 -13.49 -4.02
CA ASP A 10 -7.76 -14.50 -3.22
C ASP A 10 -6.28 -14.52 -3.61
N THR A 11 -5.43 -14.12 -2.66
CA THR A 11 -3.98 -14.06 -2.80
C THR A 11 -3.34 -14.50 -1.48
N PRO A 12 -2.09 -15.00 -1.47
CA PRO A 12 -1.39 -15.37 -0.23
C PRO A 12 -1.34 -14.22 0.78
N GLY A 13 -1.10 -14.54 2.06
CA GLY A 13 -0.99 -13.54 3.13
C GLY A 13 0.38 -12.88 3.26
N TYR A 14 1.41 -13.34 2.52
CA TYR A 14 2.75 -12.74 2.54
C TYR A 14 2.81 -11.56 1.56
N ASP A 15 3.21 -10.37 2.05
CA ASP A 15 3.04 -9.09 1.33
C ASP A 15 3.52 -9.12 -0.14
N PRO A 16 4.76 -9.54 -0.47
CA PRO A 16 5.26 -9.51 -1.84
C PRO A 16 4.45 -10.41 -2.79
N ALA A 17 4.11 -11.62 -2.34
CA ALA A 17 3.31 -12.56 -3.12
C ALA A 17 1.84 -12.11 -3.24
N SER A 18 1.29 -11.56 -2.16
CA SER A 18 -0.07 -11.01 -2.11
C SER A 18 -0.25 -9.88 -3.12
N ILE A 19 0.64 -8.89 -3.04
CA ILE A 19 0.60 -7.70 -3.87
C ILE A 19 0.92 -8.04 -5.33
N THR A 20 1.88 -8.93 -5.59
CA THR A 20 2.17 -9.40 -6.95
C THR A 20 0.93 -9.98 -7.63
N GLY A 21 0.13 -10.78 -6.91
CA GLY A 21 -1.15 -11.28 -7.42
C GLY A 21 -2.14 -10.17 -7.76
N LYS A 22 -2.27 -9.15 -6.90
CA LYS A 22 -3.16 -8.00 -7.12
C LYS A 22 -2.76 -7.15 -8.33
N VAL A 23 -1.46 -6.89 -8.48
CA VAL A 23 -0.88 -6.19 -9.64
C VAL A 23 -1.14 -7.00 -10.91
N ALA A 24 -0.82 -8.29 -10.90
CA ALA A 24 -1.07 -9.18 -12.05
C ALA A 24 -2.57 -9.26 -12.41
N GLY A 25 -3.46 -9.08 -11.43
CA GLY A 25 -4.90 -9.02 -11.63
C GLY A 25 -5.42 -7.70 -12.22
N GLY A 26 -4.58 -6.64 -12.27
CA GLY A 26 -4.87 -5.35 -12.88
C GLY A 26 -5.05 -4.17 -11.90
N ALA A 27 -4.63 -4.30 -10.64
CA ALA A 27 -4.57 -3.14 -9.74
C ALA A 27 -3.47 -2.18 -10.21
N ASN A 28 -3.76 -0.87 -10.25
CA ASN A 28 -2.83 0.17 -10.73
C ASN A 28 -2.37 1.15 -9.64
N VAL A 29 -2.99 1.11 -8.45
CA VAL A 29 -2.59 1.85 -7.25
C VAL A 29 -2.80 0.92 -6.07
N LEU A 30 -1.84 0.89 -5.15
CA LEU A 30 -1.92 0.09 -3.92
C LEU A 30 -2.05 1.00 -2.71
N VAL A 31 -2.89 0.56 -1.78
CA VAL A 31 -3.01 1.16 -0.45
C VAL A 31 -2.57 0.11 0.56
N PHE A 32 -1.43 0.34 1.20
CA PHE A 32 -0.76 -0.63 2.05
C PHE A 32 -0.72 -0.12 3.49
N THR A 33 -1.47 -0.76 4.39
CA THR A 33 -1.49 -0.39 5.80
C THR A 33 -0.39 -1.11 6.56
N THR A 34 0.28 -0.41 7.47
CA THR A 34 1.25 -1.04 8.38
C THR A 34 1.20 -0.42 9.77
N GLY A 35 1.24 -1.28 10.79
CA GLY A 35 1.40 -0.88 12.19
C GLY A 35 2.81 -1.13 12.74
N ARG A 36 3.68 -1.76 11.94
CA ARG A 36 5.02 -2.21 12.34
C ARG A 36 6.15 -1.63 11.49
N GLY A 37 5.83 -0.72 10.57
CA GLY A 37 6.84 -0.06 9.75
C GLY A 37 7.40 -0.97 8.65
N SER A 38 6.52 -1.67 7.92
CA SER A 38 6.95 -2.37 6.71
C SER A 38 7.42 -1.34 5.68
N CYS A 39 8.68 -1.46 5.26
CA CYS A 39 9.25 -0.62 4.21
C CYS A 39 8.88 -1.08 2.79
N PHE A 40 7.80 -1.87 2.65
CA PHE A 40 7.34 -2.39 1.37
C PHE A 40 7.22 -1.26 0.33
N GLY A 41 7.65 -1.55 -0.89
CA GLY A 41 7.43 -0.72 -2.06
C GLY A 41 7.07 -1.60 -3.25
N CYS A 42 6.50 -1.03 -4.30
CA CYS A 42 6.13 -1.81 -5.48
C CYS A 42 6.52 -1.01 -6.72
N LYS A 43 7.54 -1.44 -7.48
CA LYS A 43 7.89 -0.76 -8.73
C LYS A 43 6.84 -0.90 -9.84
N PRO A 44 6.14 -2.04 -9.98
CA PRO A 44 5.11 -2.18 -11.02
C PRO A 44 3.96 -1.18 -10.90
N VAL A 45 3.60 -0.77 -9.68
CA VAL A 45 2.50 0.18 -9.41
C VAL A 45 2.77 0.99 -8.14
N PRO A 46 2.38 2.27 -8.08
CA PRO A 46 2.60 3.09 -6.89
C PRO A 46 1.94 2.48 -5.64
N CYS A 47 2.65 2.56 -4.52
CA CYS A 47 2.23 2.01 -3.24
C CYS A 47 2.15 3.11 -2.19
N ILE A 48 0.92 3.46 -1.79
CA ILE A 48 0.61 4.42 -0.73
C ILE A 48 0.68 3.70 0.60
N LYS A 49 1.65 4.06 1.44
CA LYS A 49 1.82 3.49 2.77
C LYS A 49 1.08 4.29 3.83
N ILE A 50 0.21 3.58 4.56
CA ILE A 50 -0.61 4.14 5.62
C ILE A 50 -0.12 3.59 6.96
N SER A 51 0.34 4.48 7.83
CA SER A 51 0.69 4.10 9.19
C SER A 51 -0.57 3.99 10.06
N SER A 52 -0.69 2.93 10.86
CA SER A 52 -1.82 2.76 11.77
C SER A 52 -1.68 3.52 13.10
N ASN A 53 -0.56 4.21 13.33
CA ASN A 53 -0.27 4.96 14.57
C ASN A 53 0.73 6.09 14.32
N SER A 54 0.49 7.26 14.91
CA SER A 54 1.31 8.46 14.72
C SER A 54 2.74 8.31 15.24
N PRO A 55 3.03 7.64 16.37
CA PRO A 55 4.42 7.47 16.81
C PRO A 55 5.31 6.75 15.78
N MET A 56 4.74 5.81 15.01
CA MET A 56 5.46 5.18 13.91
C MET A 56 5.53 6.08 12.68
N PHE A 57 4.44 6.78 12.34
CA PHE A 57 4.45 7.78 11.26
C PHE A 57 5.57 8.79 11.44
N ASP A 58 5.71 9.37 12.64
CA ASP A 58 6.71 10.40 12.91
C ASP A 58 8.14 9.87 12.76
N ARG A 59 8.39 8.64 13.24
CA ARG A 59 9.71 7.98 13.17
C ARG A 59 10.09 7.55 11.76
N MET A 60 9.10 7.21 10.94
CA MET A 60 9.25 6.71 9.57
C MET A 60 8.60 7.68 8.58
N SER A 61 8.67 8.97 8.87
CA SER A 61 8.01 10.00 8.08
C SER A 61 8.59 10.11 6.68
N ASP A 62 9.81 9.65 6.44
CA ASP A 62 10.36 9.53 5.09
C ASP A 62 9.77 8.36 4.29
N ASP A 63 9.09 7.42 4.95
CA ASP A 63 8.58 6.18 4.35
C ASP A 63 7.04 6.10 4.31
N MET A 64 6.33 6.74 5.24
CA MET A 64 4.85 6.67 5.36
C MET A 64 4.17 7.83 4.64
N ASP A 65 3.24 7.55 3.73
CA ASP A 65 2.53 8.58 2.95
C ASP A 65 1.39 9.22 3.76
N VAL A 66 0.60 8.43 4.50
CA VAL A 66 -0.59 8.90 5.26
C VAL A 66 -0.57 8.43 6.71
N ASN A 67 -0.95 9.33 7.64
CA ASN A 67 -1.06 9.02 9.06
C ASN A 67 -2.50 8.70 9.51
N ALA A 68 -2.89 7.42 9.49
CA ALA A 68 -4.18 7.00 10.05
C ALA A 68 -4.18 6.92 11.60
N GLY A 69 -3.03 7.10 12.25
CA GLY A 69 -2.93 7.22 13.70
C GLY A 69 -3.70 8.41 14.28
N ARG A 70 -3.97 9.43 13.45
CA ARG A 70 -4.81 10.60 13.80
C ARG A 70 -6.20 10.22 14.29
N ILE A 71 -6.73 9.06 13.87
CA ILE A 71 -8.01 8.53 14.36
C ILE A 71 -7.95 8.27 15.87
N LEU A 72 -6.81 7.78 16.38
CA LEU A 72 -6.59 7.57 17.81
C LEU A 72 -6.40 8.88 18.59
N GLU A 73 -6.16 9.98 17.88
CA GLU A 73 -5.94 11.33 18.43
C GLU A 73 -7.18 12.22 18.35
N GLY A 74 -8.28 11.69 17.78
CA GLY A 74 -9.58 12.37 17.76
C GLY A 74 -10.08 12.78 16.38
N ALA A 75 -9.34 12.52 15.30
CA ALA A 75 -9.90 12.62 13.95
C ALA A 75 -10.96 11.53 13.71
N THR A 76 -11.93 11.81 12.87
CA THR A 76 -12.95 10.84 12.45
C THR A 76 -12.40 9.90 11.38
N VAL A 77 -13.05 8.74 11.23
CA VAL A 77 -12.70 7.78 10.15
C VAL A 77 -12.97 8.41 8.79
N GLU A 78 -14.02 9.22 8.68
CA GLU A 78 -14.42 9.93 7.47
C GLU A 78 -13.36 10.95 7.03
N GLU A 79 -12.84 11.77 7.95
CA GLU A 79 -11.78 12.76 7.65
C GLU A 79 -10.50 12.07 7.13
N VAL A 80 -10.07 10.99 7.78
CA VAL A 80 -8.88 10.24 7.35
C VAL A 80 -9.17 9.44 6.07
N GLY A 81 -10.40 8.98 5.89
CA GLY A 81 -10.84 8.32 4.66
C GLY A 81 -10.81 9.25 3.44
N GLU A 82 -11.22 10.51 3.62
CA GLU A 82 -11.11 11.56 2.60
C GLU A 82 -9.65 11.87 2.27
N GLU A 83 -8.77 12.00 3.27
CA GLU A 83 -7.32 12.14 3.07
C GLU A 83 -6.72 10.99 2.25
N ILE A 84 -7.08 9.74 2.56
CA ILE A 84 -6.64 8.57 1.80
C ILE A 84 -7.17 8.61 0.36
N PHE A 85 -8.43 9.01 0.16
CA PHE A 85 -9.02 9.07 -1.16
C PHE A 85 -8.34 10.13 -2.03
N ASP A 86 -8.10 11.32 -1.48
CA ASP A 86 -7.39 12.39 -2.18
C ASP A 86 -5.97 11.97 -2.54
N GLU A 87 -5.26 11.29 -1.63
CA GLU A 87 -3.93 10.74 -1.90
C GLU A 87 -3.95 9.71 -3.05
N ILE A 88 -4.97 8.84 -3.10
CA ILE A 88 -5.15 7.89 -4.21
C ILE A 88 -5.32 8.63 -5.54
N VAL A 89 -6.11 9.70 -5.56
CA VAL A 89 -6.34 10.50 -6.78
C VAL A 89 -5.07 11.21 -7.23
N ASP A 90 -4.33 11.83 -6.32
CA ASP A 90 -3.06 12.51 -6.61
C ASP A 90 -2.02 11.53 -7.16
N VAL A 91 -1.88 10.37 -6.55
CA VAL A 91 -0.94 9.33 -6.97
C VAL A 91 -1.33 8.72 -8.31
N ALA A 92 -2.62 8.44 -8.51
CA ALA A 92 -3.14 8.03 -9.81
C ALA A 92 -2.90 9.09 -10.91
N SER A 93 -2.75 10.36 -10.51
CA SER A 93 -2.48 11.50 -11.39
C SER A 93 -0.98 11.80 -11.57
N GLY A 94 -0.09 11.02 -10.95
CA GLY A 94 1.36 11.09 -11.16
C GLY A 94 2.17 11.65 -9.99
N LYS A 95 1.56 11.93 -8.84
CA LYS A 95 2.32 12.16 -7.59
C LYS A 95 3.06 10.87 -7.23
N GLN A 96 4.37 10.96 -6.99
CA GLN A 96 5.15 9.81 -6.54
C GLN A 96 4.90 9.54 -5.06
N THR A 97 4.72 8.27 -4.70
CA THR A 97 4.74 7.87 -3.29
C THR A 97 6.16 7.93 -2.73
N LYS A 98 6.29 7.97 -1.40
CA LYS A 98 7.62 8.02 -0.75
C LYS A 98 8.52 6.84 -1.14
N SER A 99 7.93 5.65 -1.30
CA SER A 99 8.68 4.48 -1.76
C SER A 99 9.20 4.64 -3.20
N GLU A 100 8.42 5.25 -4.09
CA GLU A 100 8.84 5.51 -5.48
C GLU A 100 9.95 6.57 -5.55
N ALA A 101 9.81 7.65 -4.78
CA ALA A 101 10.81 8.72 -4.71
C ALA A 101 12.19 8.22 -4.21
N GLN A 102 12.19 7.18 -3.37
CA GLN A 102 13.40 6.52 -2.88
C GLN A 102 13.89 5.38 -3.80
N GLY A 103 13.13 5.00 -4.82
CA GLY A 103 13.46 3.90 -5.73
C GLY A 103 13.28 2.49 -5.14
N ILE A 104 12.47 2.36 -4.08
CA ILE A 104 12.20 1.10 -3.37
C ILE A 104 11.14 0.27 -4.13
N GLY A 105 11.26 -1.06 -4.08
CA GLY A 105 10.21 -1.98 -4.58
C GLY A 105 10.60 -2.86 -5.76
N GLU A 106 11.89 -2.93 -6.11
CA GLU A 106 12.40 -3.81 -7.19
C GLU A 106 12.38 -5.28 -6.79
N GLU A 107 12.75 -5.57 -5.53
CA GLU A 107 12.84 -6.93 -4.97
C GLU A 107 11.49 -7.47 -4.48
N GLU A 108 10.41 -6.70 -4.64
CA GLU A 108 9.10 -6.97 -4.04
C GLU A 108 8.13 -7.63 -5.03
N PHE A 109 8.52 -7.78 -6.30
CA PHE A 109 7.76 -8.53 -7.29
C PHE A 109 8.07 -10.03 -7.18
N CYS A 110 7.20 -10.76 -6.48
CA CYS A 110 7.39 -12.15 -6.10
C CYS A 110 6.18 -13.00 -6.53
N PRO A 111 6.20 -13.65 -7.70
CA PRO A 111 5.16 -14.59 -8.08
C PRO A 111 5.04 -15.74 -7.08
N TRP A 112 3.80 -16.12 -6.72
CA TRP A 112 3.56 -17.21 -5.79
C TRP A 112 3.93 -18.56 -6.40
N ALA A 113 4.85 -19.29 -5.75
CA ALA A 113 5.19 -20.67 -6.11
C ALA A 113 4.24 -21.65 -5.40
N ILE A 114 3.35 -22.29 -6.16
CA ILE A 114 2.44 -23.30 -5.62
C ILE A 114 3.16 -24.64 -5.53
N GLY A 115 3.23 -25.21 -4.33
CA GLY A 115 3.81 -26.53 -4.09
C GLY A 115 5.23 -26.47 -3.50
N PRO A 116 5.86 -27.63 -3.30
CA PRO A 116 7.21 -27.70 -2.74
C PRO A 116 8.23 -27.08 -3.69
N VAL A 117 9.19 -26.35 -3.12
CA VAL A 117 10.40 -25.89 -3.82
C VAL A 117 11.52 -26.90 -3.51
N LEU A 118 12.20 -27.39 -4.55
CA LEU A 118 13.34 -28.31 -4.43
C LEU A 118 14.63 -27.56 -4.10
#